data_AF-A0A3Q0KT27-F1
#
_entry.id   AF-A0A3Q0KT27-F1
#
_cell.length_a   1.000
_cell.length_b   1.000
_cell.length_c   1.000
_cell.angle_alpha   90.00
_cell.angle_beta   90.00
_cell.angle_gamma   90.00
#
_symmetry.space_group_name_H-M   'P 1'
#
loop_
_entity.id
_entity.type
_entity.pdbx_description
1 polymer ?
#
loop_
_entity_poly.entity_id
_entity_poly.type
_entity_poly.pdbx_seq_one_letter_code
_entity_poly.pdbx_strand_id
1 'polypeptide(L)'
;MKMNGLRKRLTLIILLLTHISVATKILEETIQNNTNNSHVSNHCIDFYETACGEWEKLNPLPKDDASLTTLQRMGMNVDNYFWKIIANDSYYKEDRRLQSARAFYKSCVNSRNSNTTRDSRHHLIHRYFGGWELIPSHSTNINNTNKHKQNKMNNGLTNLFLPILTQTGRSPLFSINIADDIFAVIVSTSTIYLISNFFVLYSMFLNLLRTLVIHVRT
;
A
#
# COMPACT_ATOMS: atom_id res chain seq x y z
N MET A 1 -53.52 -4.42 24.47
CA MET A 1 -52.43 -3.92 23.58
C MET A 1 -51.03 -4.54 23.83
N LYS A 2 -50.90 -5.76 24.43
CA LYS A 2 -49.60 -6.42 24.71
C LYS A 2 -49.11 -7.42 23.62
N MET A 3 -49.99 -7.87 22.72
CA MET A 3 -49.65 -8.90 21.71
C MET A 3 -48.63 -8.45 20.66
N ASN A 4 -48.59 -7.17 20.30
CA ASN A 4 -47.68 -6.67 19.26
C ASN A 4 -46.19 -6.73 19.68
N GLY A 5 -45.91 -6.61 20.98
CA GLY A 5 -44.55 -6.72 21.50
C GLY A 5 -44.01 -8.15 21.46
N LEU A 6 -44.84 -9.13 21.84
CA LEU A 6 -44.46 -10.54 21.85
C LEU A 6 -44.22 -11.08 20.43
N ARG A 7 -45.08 -10.71 19.47
CA ARG A 7 -44.93 -11.09 18.06
C ARG A 7 -43.63 -10.57 17.45
N LYS A 8 -43.27 -9.31 17.71
CA LYS A 8 -41.99 -8.73 17.25
C LYS A 8 -40.77 -9.43 17.84
N ARG A 9 -40.79 -9.75 19.15
CA ARG A 9 -39.70 -10.49 19.81
C ARG A 9 -39.54 -11.90 19.23
N LEU A 10 -40.64 -12.60 19.02
CA LEU A 10 -40.61 -13.95 18.43
C LEU A 10 -40.07 -13.92 16.99
N THR A 11 -40.47 -12.95 16.17
CA THR A 11 -39.92 -12.77 14.81
C THR A 11 -38.42 -12.49 14.83
N LEU A 12 -37.94 -11.64 15.74
CA LEU A 12 -36.50 -11.36 15.86
C LEU A 12 -35.70 -12.60 16.27
N ILE A 13 -36.22 -13.40 17.22
CA ILE A 13 -35.57 -14.65 17.64
C ILE A 13 -35.51 -15.64 16.48
N ILE A 14 -36.60 -15.81 15.71
CA ILE A 14 -36.61 -16.69 14.53
C ILE A 14 -35.60 -16.22 13.48
N LEU A 15 -35.51 -14.91 13.22
CA LEU A 15 -34.51 -14.35 12.29
C LEU A 15 -33.08 -14.61 12.78
N LEU A 16 -32.78 -14.40 14.05
CA LEU A 16 -31.45 -14.68 14.61
C LEU A 16 -31.10 -16.18 14.52
N LEU A 17 -32.03 -17.07 14.87
CA LEU A 17 -31.81 -18.52 14.79
C LEU A 17 -31.59 -18.99 13.35
N THR A 18 -32.34 -18.45 12.39
CA THR A 18 -32.14 -18.77 10.97
C THR A 18 -30.80 -18.27 10.46
N HIS A 19 -30.37 -17.06 10.82
CA HIS A 19 -29.04 -16.55 10.47
C HIS A 19 -27.90 -17.38 11.09
N ILE A 20 -28.03 -17.78 12.36
CA ILE A 20 -27.05 -18.65 13.02
C ILE A 20 -26.97 -20.01 12.30
N SER A 21 -28.11 -20.64 12.01
CA SER A 21 -28.13 -21.94 11.31
C SER A 21 -27.53 -21.89 9.91
N VAL A 22 -27.74 -20.79 9.17
CA VAL A 22 -27.11 -20.60 7.87
C VAL A 22 -25.60 -20.41 8.02
N ALA A 23 -25.16 -19.61 8.99
CA ALA A 23 -23.74 -19.38 9.24
C ALA A 23 -23.00 -20.66 9.64
N THR A 24 -23.61 -21.52 10.47
CA THR A 24 -23.00 -22.80 10.86
C THR A 24 -22.86 -23.76 9.68
N LYS A 25 -23.88 -23.85 8.80
CA LYS A 25 -23.81 -24.68 7.60
C LYS A 25 -22.71 -24.24 6.63
N ILE A 26 -22.60 -22.93 6.39
CA ILE A 26 -21.54 -22.36 5.54
C ILE A 26 -20.15 -22.67 6.13
N LEU A 27 -20.02 -22.59 7.46
CA LEU A 27 -18.77 -22.92 8.13
C LEU A 27 -18.41 -24.40 7.97
N GLU A 28 -19.38 -25.30 8.16
CA GLU A 28 -19.19 -26.75 7.95
C GLU A 28 -18.78 -27.08 6.51
N GLU A 29 -19.49 -26.52 5.53
CA GLU A 29 -19.17 -26.68 4.10
C GLU A 29 -17.76 -26.15 3.77
N THR A 30 -17.39 -24.98 4.30
CA THR A 30 -16.07 -24.39 4.05
C THR A 30 -14.94 -25.23 4.66
N ILE A 31 -15.16 -25.79 5.86
CA ILE A 31 -14.19 -26.69 6.50
C ILE A 31 -14.04 -27.96 5.65
N GLN A 32 -15.15 -28.59 5.28
CA GLN A 32 -15.14 -29.83 4.49
C GLN A 32 -14.50 -29.64 3.11
N ASN A 33 -14.71 -28.50 2.46
CA ASN A 33 -14.14 -28.20 1.14
C ASN A 33 -12.64 -27.92 1.16
N ASN A 34 -12.08 -27.52 2.30
CA ASN A 34 -10.65 -27.24 2.43
C ASN A 34 -9.86 -28.47 2.91
N THR A 35 -10.54 -29.44 3.53
CA THR A 35 -9.93 -30.66 4.04
C THR A 35 -9.84 -31.75 2.98
N ASN A 36 -8.66 -32.35 2.85
CA ASN A 36 -8.50 -33.59 2.10
C ASN A 36 -9.14 -34.75 2.88
N ASN A 37 -10.32 -35.21 2.48
CA ASN A 37 -11.01 -36.37 3.10
C ASN A 37 -10.29 -37.72 2.89
N SER A 38 -9.14 -37.72 2.21
CA SER A 38 -8.29 -38.90 2.05
C SER A 38 -7.50 -39.17 3.34
N HIS A 39 -8.06 -40.07 4.16
CA HIS A 39 -7.44 -40.68 5.33
C HIS A 39 -7.27 -39.77 6.57
N VAL A 40 -8.25 -39.86 7.48
CA VAL A 40 -8.21 -39.33 8.86
C VAL A 40 -6.93 -39.70 9.62
N SER A 41 -6.18 -40.72 9.19
CA SER A 41 -4.89 -41.10 9.80
C SER A 41 -3.72 -40.19 9.44
N ASN A 42 -3.85 -39.27 8.46
CA ASN A 42 -2.75 -38.40 8.06
C ASN A 42 -2.66 -37.10 8.87
N HIS A 43 -3.69 -36.76 9.67
CA HIS A 43 -3.70 -35.55 10.50
C HIS A 43 -2.50 -35.46 11.47
N CYS A 44 -1.99 -36.60 11.95
CA CYS A 44 -0.86 -36.66 12.86
C CYS A 44 0.51 -36.54 12.15
N ILE A 45 0.55 -36.75 10.84
CA ILE A 45 1.77 -36.72 10.03
C ILE A 45 1.92 -35.35 9.39
N ASP A 46 0.86 -34.88 8.72
CA ASP A 46 0.82 -33.59 8.04
C ASP A 46 -0.54 -32.94 8.25
N PHE A 47 -0.63 -32.19 9.35
CA PHE A 47 -1.82 -31.41 9.67
C PHE A 47 -2.09 -30.34 8.61
N TYR A 48 -1.05 -29.78 7.98
CA TYR A 48 -1.20 -28.73 6.98
C TYR A 48 -1.85 -29.27 5.71
N GLU A 49 -1.33 -30.36 5.14
CA GLU A 49 -1.92 -30.99 3.95
C GLU A 49 -3.35 -31.46 4.21
N THR A 50 -3.64 -31.94 5.41
CA THR A 50 -4.99 -32.39 5.72
C THR A 50 -5.97 -31.22 5.88
N ALA A 51 -5.53 -30.09 6.46
CA ALA A 51 -6.38 -28.93 6.69
C ALA A 51 -6.49 -27.98 5.48
N CYS A 52 -5.47 -27.93 4.62
CA CYS A 52 -5.33 -26.94 3.55
C CYS A 52 -5.12 -27.55 2.16
N GLY A 53 -4.77 -28.83 2.04
CA GLY A 53 -4.34 -29.38 0.75
C GLY A 53 -5.42 -29.36 -0.34
N GLU A 54 -6.70 -29.48 0.02
CA GLU A 54 -7.79 -29.32 -0.96
C GLU A 54 -7.95 -27.85 -1.36
N TRP A 55 -7.74 -26.91 -0.42
CA TRP A 55 -7.73 -25.48 -0.72
C TRP A 55 -6.59 -25.14 -1.68
N GLU A 56 -5.39 -25.68 -1.51
CA GLU A 56 -4.28 -25.44 -2.45
C GLU A 56 -4.58 -25.98 -3.86
N LYS A 57 -5.16 -27.18 -3.95
CA LYS A 57 -5.57 -27.77 -5.25
C LYS A 57 -6.62 -26.93 -5.97
N LEU A 58 -7.62 -26.43 -5.25
CA LEU A 58 -8.69 -25.61 -5.82
C LEU A 58 -8.23 -24.18 -6.14
N ASN A 59 -7.10 -23.74 -5.59
CA ASN A 59 -6.63 -22.36 -5.67
C ASN A 59 -5.17 -22.28 -6.15
N PRO A 60 -4.89 -22.75 -7.39
CA PRO A 60 -3.54 -22.72 -7.94
C PRO A 60 -3.03 -21.29 -8.03
N LEU A 61 -1.71 -21.11 -7.80
CA LEU A 61 -1.06 -19.82 -7.91
C LEU A 61 -1.25 -19.25 -9.33
N PRO A 62 -1.76 -18.01 -9.46
CA PRO A 62 -1.71 -17.27 -10.72
C PRO A 62 -0.24 -17.14 -11.17
N LYS A 63 0.01 -17.14 -12.48
CA LYS A 63 1.38 -17.17 -13.04
C LYS A 63 2.31 -16.05 -12.55
N ASP A 64 1.73 -14.94 -12.07
CA ASP A 64 2.45 -13.73 -11.69
C ASP A 64 2.49 -13.49 -10.16
N ASP A 65 1.83 -14.35 -9.38
CA ASP A 65 1.73 -14.17 -7.93
C ASP A 65 2.73 -15.08 -7.19
N ALA A 66 3.49 -14.50 -6.26
CA ALA A 66 4.45 -15.23 -5.44
C ALA A 66 3.79 -16.15 -4.40
N SER A 67 2.56 -15.85 -3.99
CA SER A 67 1.77 -16.65 -3.06
C SER A 67 0.29 -16.26 -3.14
N LEU A 68 -0.58 -17.25 -2.91
CA LEU A 68 -2.01 -17.05 -2.71
C LEU A 68 -2.40 -17.75 -1.42
N THR A 69 -2.89 -16.98 -0.46
CA THR A 69 -3.37 -17.43 0.84
C THR A 69 -4.83 -17.04 1.02
N THR A 70 -5.52 -17.67 1.97
CA THR A 70 -6.89 -17.29 2.34
C THR A 70 -7.01 -15.80 2.72
N LEU A 71 -5.99 -15.26 3.39
CA LEU A 71 -5.94 -13.84 3.77
C LEU A 71 -5.79 -12.92 2.55
N GLN A 72 -4.92 -13.26 1.59
CA GLN A 72 -4.79 -12.50 0.34
C GLN A 72 -6.09 -12.52 -0.46
N ARG A 73 -6.75 -13.69 -0.57
CA ARG A 73 -8.06 -13.80 -1.22
C ARG A 73 -9.12 -12.94 -0.54
N MET A 74 -9.15 -12.93 0.79
CA MET A 74 -10.05 -12.06 1.55
C MET A 74 -9.75 -10.58 1.25
N GLY A 75 -8.47 -10.20 1.20
CA GLY A 75 -8.04 -8.86 0.79
C GLY A 75 -8.55 -8.48 -0.60
N MET A 76 -8.36 -9.35 -1.60
CA MET A 76 -8.86 -9.14 -2.96
C MET A 76 -10.39 -8.97 -3.02
N ASN A 77 -11.15 -9.72 -2.21
CA ASN A 77 -12.60 -9.57 -2.13
C ASN A 77 -13.02 -8.21 -1.54
N VAL A 78 -12.31 -7.75 -0.52
CA VAL A 78 -12.50 -6.41 0.07
C VAL A 78 -12.15 -5.32 -0.93
N ASP A 79 -11.03 -5.45 -1.63
CA ASP A 79 -10.61 -4.51 -2.67
C ASP A 79 -11.63 -4.43 -3.81
N ASN A 80 -12.17 -5.56 -4.25
CA ASN A 80 -13.23 -5.61 -5.26
C ASN A 80 -14.51 -4.93 -4.78
N TYR A 81 -14.87 -5.07 -3.50
CA TYR A 81 -16.01 -4.35 -2.92
C TYR A 81 -15.79 -2.83 -2.93
N PHE A 82 -14.62 -2.35 -2.52
CA PHE A 82 -14.26 -0.94 -2.60
C PHE A 82 -14.25 -0.43 -4.03
N TRP A 83 -13.69 -1.21 -4.96
CA TRP A 83 -13.69 -0.88 -6.38
C TRP A 83 -15.12 -0.67 -6.92
N LYS A 84 -16.08 -1.54 -6.58
CA LYS A 84 -17.48 -1.38 -7.00
C LYS A 84 -18.10 -0.06 -6.50
N ILE A 85 -17.77 0.36 -5.28
CA ILE A 85 -18.26 1.62 -4.70
C ILE A 85 -17.60 2.83 -5.37
N ILE A 86 -16.28 2.77 -5.60
CA ILE A 86 -15.50 3.88 -6.15
C ILE A 86 -15.75 4.03 -7.66
N ALA A 87 -15.83 2.95 -8.42
CA ALA A 87 -16.01 2.99 -9.87
C ALA A 87 -17.43 3.41 -10.30
N ASN A 88 -18.44 3.14 -9.48
CA ASN A 88 -19.83 3.48 -9.79
C ASN A 88 -20.25 4.82 -9.16
N ASP A 89 -20.41 5.84 -10.00
CA ASP A 89 -20.79 7.20 -9.61
C ASP A 89 -22.22 7.33 -9.03
N SER A 90 -23.06 6.28 -9.11
CA SER A 90 -24.43 6.32 -8.59
C SER A 90 -24.53 6.14 -7.07
N TYR A 91 -23.56 5.46 -6.45
CA TYR A 91 -23.56 5.25 -4.99
C TYR A 91 -23.26 6.54 -4.24
N TYR A 92 -24.07 6.87 -3.23
CA TYR A 92 -23.85 7.97 -2.28
C TYR A 92 -23.31 9.24 -2.92
N LYS A 93 -23.97 9.70 -3.99
CA LYS A 93 -23.52 10.84 -4.81
C LYS A 93 -23.26 12.10 -3.99
N GLU A 94 -23.91 12.26 -2.83
CA GLU A 94 -23.79 13.43 -1.96
C GLU A 94 -22.60 13.38 -0.98
N ASP A 95 -21.95 12.21 -0.77
CA ASP A 95 -20.81 12.11 0.15
C ASP A 95 -19.54 12.69 -0.48
N ARG A 96 -19.12 13.86 0.01
CA ARG A 96 -17.92 14.57 -0.45
C ARG A 96 -16.63 13.77 -0.28
N ARG A 97 -16.52 12.94 0.76
CA ARG A 97 -15.33 12.10 1.00
C ARG A 97 -15.22 11.02 -0.06
N LEU A 98 -16.37 10.41 -0.40
CA LEU A 98 -16.44 9.43 -1.47
C LEU A 98 -16.14 10.08 -2.83
N GLN A 99 -16.66 11.28 -3.10
CA GLN A 99 -16.32 12.01 -4.32
C GLN A 99 -14.81 12.27 -4.44
N SER A 100 -14.15 12.68 -3.36
CA SER A 100 -12.69 12.88 -3.34
C SER A 100 -11.93 11.57 -3.61
N ALA A 101 -12.34 10.46 -2.98
CA ALA A 101 -11.75 9.15 -3.24
C ALA A 101 -11.93 8.71 -4.71
N ARG A 102 -13.08 8.98 -5.31
CA ARG A 102 -13.35 8.72 -6.74
C ARG A 102 -12.48 9.57 -7.65
N ALA A 103 -12.36 10.86 -7.36
CA ALA A 103 -11.50 11.76 -8.12
C ALA A 103 -10.04 11.30 -8.06
N PHE A 104 -9.57 10.91 -6.87
CA PHE A 104 -8.24 10.33 -6.68
C PHE A 104 -8.06 9.04 -7.51
N TYR A 105 -8.98 8.09 -7.41
CA TYR A 105 -8.95 6.84 -8.19
C TYR A 105 -8.93 7.10 -9.71
N LYS A 106 -9.82 7.97 -10.22
CA LYS A 106 -9.87 8.37 -11.64
C LYS A 106 -8.55 9.01 -12.09
N SER A 107 -7.85 9.75 -11.23
CA SER A 107 -6.53 10.33 -11.54
C SER A 107 -5.43 9.28 -11.72
N CYS A 108 -5.57 8.11 -11.09
CA CYS A 108 -4.65 6.99 -11.20
C CYS A 108 -4.93 6.11 -12.43
N VAL A 109 -6.21 5.80 -12.70
CA VAL A 109 -6.59 4.83 -13.77
C VAL A 109 -6.76 5.46 -15.15
N ASN A 110 -7.10 6.74 -15.25
CA ASN A 110 -7.28 7.38 -16.55
C ASN A 110 -5.93 7.47 -17.26
N SER A 111 -5.81 6.72 -18.37
CA SER A 111 -4.67 6.82 -19.27
C SER A 111 -4.59 8.24 -19.80
N ARG A 112 -3.56 8.98 -19.40
CA ARG A 112 -3.29 10.33 -19.85
C ARG A 112 -2.36 10.29 -21.06
N ASN A 113 -2.54 11.20 -22.01
CA ASN A 113 -1.62 11.36 -23.14
C ASN A 113 -0.17 11.44 -22.63
N SER A 114 0.72 10.66 -23.23
CA SER A 114 2.10 10.47 -22.75
C SER A 114 2.86 11.78 -22.65
N ASN A 115 2.64 12.70 -23.59
CA ASN A 115 3.30 14.01 -23.63
C ASN A 115 2.85 14.92 -22.47
N THR A 116 1.54 15.16 -22.29
CA THR A 116 1.04 16.04 -21.21
C THR A 116 1.39 15.49 -19.83
N THR A 117 1.35 14.17 -19.67
CA THR A 117 1.73 13.50 -18.42
C THR A 117 3.21 13.65 -18.11
N ARG A 118 4.06 13.48 -19.14
CA ARG A 118 5.50 13.63 -19.00
C ARG A 118 5.85 15.07 -18.62
N ASP A 119 5.26 16.06 -19.27
CA ASP A 119 5.53 17.47 -18.99
C ASP A 119 5.04 17.89 -17.60
N SER A 120 3.86 17.40 -17.20
CA SER A 120 3.34 17.60 -15.83
C SER A 120 4.28 17.00 -14.78
N ARG A 121 4.79 15.77 -15.00
CA ARG A 121 5.75 15.13 -14.08
C ARG A 121 7.07 15.88 -14.02
N HIS A 122 7.61 16.31 -15.17
CA HIS A 122 8.82 17.13 -15.22
C HIS A 122 8.66 18.43 -14.43
N HIS A 123 7.54 19.12 -14.62
CA HIS A 123 7.25 20.35 -13.90
C HIS A 123 7.20 20.12 -12.39
N LEU A 124 6.56 19.04 -11.93
CA LEU A 124 6.50 18.70 -10.51
C LEU A 124 7.89 18.33 -9.96
N ILE A 125 8.68 17.55 -10.69
CA ILE A 125 10.05 17.21 -10.27
C ILE A 125 10.89 18.48 -10.13
N HIS A 126 10.82 19.37 -11.11
CA HIS A 126 11.54 20.64 -11.06
C HIS A 126 11.06 21.50 -9.88
N ARG A 127 9.74 21.61 -9.67
CA ARG A 127 9.14 22.41 -8.60
C ARG A 127 9.53 21.92 -7.21
N TYR A 128 9.51 20.60 -6.98
CA TYR A 128 9.74 20.03 -5.65
C TYR A 128 11.20 19.70 -5.38
N PHE A 129 11.98 19.27 -6.37
CA PHE A 129 13.36 18.80 -6.19
C PHE A 129 14.42 19.74 -6.77
N GLY A 130 14.01 20.86 -7.36
CA GLY A 130 14.93 21.80 -8.02
C GLY A 130 15.53 21.27 -9.33
N GLY A 131 14.89 20.25 -9.92
CA GLY A 131 15.37 19.55 -11.11
C GLY A 131 16.17 18.29 -10.78
N TRP A 132 16.45 17.50 -11.83
CA TRP A 132 17.28 16.30 -11.74
C TRP A 132 18.13 16.22 -13.01
N GLU A 133 19.45 16.20 -12.86
CA GLU A 133 20.41 16.17 -13.98
C GLU A 133 20.20 15.02 -14.98
N LEU A 134 19.76 13.85 -14.50
CA LEU A 134 19.45 12.68 -15.35
C LEU A 134 18.19 12.86 -16.21
N ILE A 135 17.43 13.94 -15.99
CA ILE A 135 16.18 14.20 -16.68
C ILE A 135 16.36 15.41 -17.59
N PRO A 136 16.50 15.20 -18.92
CA PRO A 136 16.78 16.29 -19.85
C PRO A 136 15.63 17.31 -19.86
N SER A 137 15.97 18.60 -19.75
CA SER A 137 15.00 19.68 -19.94
C SER A 137 14.54 19.73 -21.41
N HIS A 138 13.24 19.88 -21.64
CA HIS A 138 12.67 20.03 -22.99
C HIS A 138 13.08 21.30 -23.74
N SER A 139 13.70 22.27 -23.06
CA SER A 139 14.16 23.50 -23.71
C SER A 139 15.50 23.28 -24.42
N THR A 140 15.39 23.18 -25.75
CA THR A 140 16.38 23.54 -26.77
C THR A 140 17.65 22.69 -26.91
N ASN A 141 17.82 22.17 -28.14
CA ASN A 141 19.10 21.98 -28.83
C ASN A 141 20.28 22.58 -28.06
N ILE A 142 20.97 21.74 -27.29
CA ILE A 142 22.23 22.12 -26.66
C ILE A 142 23.25 22.17 -27.80
N ASN A 143 23.39 23.34 -28.41
CA ASN A 143 24.63 23.70 -29.08
C ASN A 143 25.75 23.42 -28.06
N ASN A 144 26.65 22.53 -28.43
CA ASN A 144 27.67 21.88 -27.58
C ASN A 144 28.66 22.85 -26.88
N THR A 145 28.43 24.16 -26.91
CA THR A 145 29.32 25.20 -26.40
C THR A 145 28.93 25.73 -25.01
N ASN A 146 27.74 25.42 -24.49
CA ASN A 146 27.29 25.85 -23.15
C ASN A 146 27.12 24.72 -22.12
N LYS A 147 27.60 23.50 -22.41
CA LYS A 147 27.50 22.33 -21.50
C LYS A 147 28.13 22.55 -20.11
N HIS A 148 29.05 23.52 -19.97
CA HIS A 148 29.67 23.85 -18.68
C HIS A 148 28.89 24.86 -17.81
N LYS A 149 27.78 25.42 -18.31
CA LYS A 149 26.95 26.39 -17.56
C LYS A 149 25.57 25.88 -17.19
N GLN A 150 25.28 24.61 -17.43
CA GLN A 150 24.15 23.95 -16.78
C GLN A 150 24.50 23.77 -15.31
N ASN A 151 23.84 24.60 -14.49
CA ASN A 151 23.89 24.66 -13.03
C ASN A 151 24.48 23.40 -12.41
N LYS A 152 25.73 23.50 -11.94
CA LYS A 152 26.24 22.65 -10.85
C LYS A 152 25.08 22.53 -9.87
N MET A 153 24.54 21.32 -9.72
CA MET A 153 23.41 21.07 -8.85
C MET A 153 23.87 21.44 -7.45
N ASN A 154 23.67 22.71 -7.06
CA ASN A 154 24.01 23.23 -5.73
C ASN A 154 23.05 22.67 -4.67
N ASN A 155 22.22 21.71 -5.07
CA ASN A 155 21.27 21.03 -4.23
C ASN A 155 22.01 19.84 -3.60
N GLY A 156 22.61 20.07 -2.43
CA GLY A 156 23.10 18.99 -1.58
C GLY A 156 21.98 17.97 -1.30
N LEU A 157 22.32 16.76 -0.84
CA LEU A 157 21.32 15.71 -0.60
C LEU A 157 20.18 16.18 0.32
N THR A 158 20.45 17.13 1.24
CA THR A 158 19.42 17.79 2.04
C THR A 158 18.37 18.44 1.15
N ASN A 159 18.74 19.26 0.16
CA ASN A 159 17.78 19.92 -0.73
C ASN A 159 17.00 18.93 -1.61
N LEU A 160 17.62 17.78 -1.94
CA LEU A 160 16.97 16.72 -2.68
C LEU A 160 15.96 15.95 -1.81
N PHE A 161 16.31 15.64 -0.56
CA PHE A 161 15.51 14.76 0.29
C PHE A 161 14.58 15.48 1.26
N LEU A 162 14.83 16.75 1.60
CA LEU A 162 13.94 17.52 2.48
C LEU A 162 12.48 17.52 1.98
N PRO A 163 12.19 17.76 0.69
CA PRO A 163 10.81 17.77 0.20
C PRO A 163 10.09 16.42 0.31
N ILE A 164 10.80 15.30 0.15
CA ILE A 164 10.21 13.96 0.31
C ILE A 164 10.09 13.58 1.79
N LEU A 165 11.06 13.96 2.62
CA LEU A 165 11.02 13.77 4.07
C LEU A 165 9.86 14.52 4.71
N THR A 166 9.62 15.78 4.31
CA THR A 166 8.52 16.59 4.86
C THR A 166 7.14 16.06 4.45
N GLN A 167 7.02 15.49 3.24
CA GLN A 167 5.76 14.96 2.74
C GLN A 167 5.44 13.54 3.21
N THR A 168 6.46 12.70 3.38
CA THR A 168 6.27 11.24 3.58
C THR A 168 6.85 10.71 4.88
N GLY A 169 7.64 11.53 5.59
CA GLY A 169 8.48 11.07 6.71
C GLY A 169 9.60 10.13 6.26
N ARG A 170 9.86 9.96 4.96
CA ARG A 170 10.81 8.98 4.43
C ARG A 170 11.74 9.58 3.37
N SER A 171 12.97 9.09 3.35
CA SER A 171 13.94 9.30 2.27
C SER A 171 14.57 7.95 1.89
N PRO A 172 15.32 7.87 0.79
CA PRO A 172 16.11 6.68 0.46
C PRO A 172 17.17 6.30 1.52
N LEU A 173 17.58 7.24 2.39
CA LEU A 173 18.63 6.99 3.39
C LEU A 173 18.05 6.61 4.76
N PHE A 174 17.02 7.35 5.20
CA PHE A 174 16.39 7.18 6.49
C PHE A 174 14.93 7.62 6.47
N SER A 175 14.17 7.16 7.45
CA SER A 175 12.82 7.62 7.75
C SER A 175 12.79 8.28 9.12
N ILE A 176 11.94 9.29 9.24
CA ILE A 176 11.61 9.97 10.49
C ILE A 176 10.16 9.63 10.81
N ASN A 177 9.92 9.09 12.00
CA ASN A 177 8.58 8.84 12.54
C ASN A 177 8.45 9.49 13.92
N ILE A 178 7.22 9.76 14.35
CA ILE A 178 6.93 10.20 15.71
C ILE A 178 6.38 8.99 16.46
N ALA A 179 6.97 8.66 17.60
CA ALA A 179 6.44 7.67 18.52
C ALA A 179 5.51 8.37 19.52
N ASP A 180 4.21 8.15 19.36
CA ASP A 180 3.16 8.85 20.12
C ASP A 180 3.17 8.51 21.61
N ASP A 181 3.69 7.33 21.99
CA ASP A 181 3.77 6.86 23.37
C ASP A 181 4.86 7.58 24.18
N ILE A 182 5.99 7.89 23.54
CA ILE A 182 7.14 8.57 24.17
C ILE A 182 7.32 10.01 23.70
N PHE A 183 6.45 10.51 22.81
CA PHE A 183 6.54 11.82 22.16
C PHE A 183 7.93 12.13 21.58
N ALA A 184 8.58 11.11 21.01
CA ALA A 184 9.95 11.22 20.51
C ALA A 184 10.02 11.07 18.99
N VAL A 185 11.01 11.73 18.40
CA VAL A 185 11.35 11.58 16.99
C VAL A 185 12.24 10.35 16.84
N ILE A 186 11.76 9.34 16.11
CA ILE A 186 12.52 8.14 15.76
C ILE A 186 13.12 8.32 14.36
N VAL A 187 14.45 8.18 14.26
CA VAL A 187 15.16 8.08 12.99
C VAL A 187 15.54 6.63 12.75
N SER A 188 15.00 6.05 11.68
CA SER A 188 15.28 4.66 11.28
C SER A 188 15.97 4.63 9.92
N THR A 189 16.82 3.62 9.68
CA THR A 189 17.38 3.38 8.34
C THR A 189 16.26 3.04 7.37
N SER A 190 16.30 3.59 6.16
CA SER A 190 15.31 3.28 5.13
C SER A 190 15.54 1.88 4.54
N THR A 191 14.51 1.31 3.92
CA THR A 191 14.63 0.04 3.20
C THR A 191 15.49 0.28 1.96
N ILE A 192 16.73 -0.20 2.00
CA ILE A 192 17.60 -0.24 0.83
C ILE A 192 17.09 -1.36 -0.06
N TYR A 193 16.50 -1.03 -1.21
CA TYR A 193 16.43 -1.98 -2.32
C TYR A 193 17.87 -2.42 -2.58
N LEU A 194 18.14 -3.73 -2.62
CA LEU A 194 19.48 -4.34 -2.75
C LEU A 194 20.31 -3.66 -3.84
N ILE A 195 20.96 -2.55 -3.50
CA ILE A 195 21.96 -1.88 -4.31
C ILE A 195 23.27 -2.33 -3.66
N SER A 196 24.15 -2.90 -4.47
CA SER A 196 25.43 -3.55 -4.14
C SER A 196 26.43 -2.74 -3.31
N ASN A 197 26.08 -1.54 -2.85
CA ASN A 197 26.94 -0.60 -2.13
C ASN A 197 26.48 -0.35 -0.69
N PHE A 198 26.20 -1.41 0.07
CA PHE A 198 25.80 -1.32 1.49
C PHE A 198 26.80 -0.51 2.34
N PHE A 199 28.10 -0.67 2.10
CA PHE A 199 29.15 0.02 2.85
C PHE A 199 29.16 1.55 2.67
N VAL A 200 28.85 2.03 1.46
CA VAL A 200 28.84 3.47 1.17
C VAL A 200 27.63 4.14 1.82
N LEU A 201 26.47 3.47 1.77
CA LEU A 201 25.24 3.97 2.40
C LEU A 201 25.37 4.02 3.93
N TYR A 202 25.97 3.00 4.54
CA TYR A 202 26.17 2.97 5.98
C TYR A 202 27.10 4.09 6.48
N SER A 203 28.22 4.34 5.78
CA SER A 203 29.13 5.43 6.15
C SER A 203 28.48 6.80 5.98
N MET A 204 27.67 6.98 4.94
CA MET A 204 26.91 8.20 4.71
C MET A 204 25.86 8.45 5.80
N PHE A 205 25.15 7.40 6.23
CA PHE A 205 24.18 7.45 7.32
C PHE A 205 24.84 7.81 8.67
N LEU A 206 25.99 7.20 8.99
CA LEU A 206 26.74 7.54 10.20
C LEU A 206 27.23 9.00 10.22
N ASN A 207 27.69 9.52 9.08
CA ASN A 207 28.10 10.92 8.98
C ASN A 207 26.92 11.88 9.14
N LEU A 208 25.76 11.57 8.54
CA LEU A 208 24.53 12.34 8.71
C LEU A 208 24.03 12.36 10.16
N LEU A 209 24.05 11.20 10.84
CA LEU A 209 23.72 11.11 12.26
C LEU A 209 24.66 11.97 13.12
N ARG A 210 25.97 11.96 12.83
CA ARG A 210 26.92 12.83 13.53
C ARG A 210 26.56 14.31 13.34
N THR A 211 26.24 14.74 12.12
CA THR A 211 25.86 16.14 11.85
C THR A 211 24.55 16.53 12.54
N LEU A 212 23.53 15.66 12.51
CA LEU A 212 22.24 15.91 13.16
C LEU A 212 22.35 15.95 14.69
N VAL A 213 23.12 15.05 15.31
CA VAL A 213 23.35 15.04 16.76
C VAL A 213 24.10 16.30 17.21
N ILE A 214 25.02 16.82 16.40
CA ILE A 214 25.70 18.10 16.67
C ILE A 214 24.68 19.25 16.65
N HIS A 215 23.76 19.27 15.68
CA HIS A 215 22.82 20.37 15.51
C HIS A 215 21.68 20.41 16.55
N VAL A 216 21.39 19.29 17.22
CA VAL A 216 20.43 19.23 18.34
C VAL A 216 21.07 19.63 19.68
N ARG A 217 22.41 19.64 19.76
CA ARG A 217 23.16 20.03 20.97
C ARG A 217 23.63 21.48 21.00
N THR A 218 23.45 22.24 19.92
CA THR A 218 23.70 23.68 19.81
C THR A 218 22.39 24.45 19.77
#